data_AF-A0A2A2M616-F1
#
_entry.id   AF-A0A2A2M616-F1
#
_cell.length_a   1.000
_cell.length_b   1.000
_cell.length_c   1.000
_cell.angle_alpha   90.00
_cell.angle_beta   90.00
_cell.angle_gamma   90.00
#
_symmetry.space_group_name_H-M   'P 1'
#
loop_
_entity.id
_entity.type
_entity.pdbx_description
1 polymer ?
#
loop_
_entity_poly.entity_id
_entity_poly.type
_entity_poly.pdbx_seq_one_letter_code
_entity_poly.pdbx_strand_id
1 'polypeptide(L)' 'MTTEYVAVPASWTVAQTLQHIRQVERTRETVYAIYVLDPASQQLQQVVTMRRLITGLPEESILDVAQKWRG' A
#
# COMPACT_ATOMS: atom_id res chain seq x y z
N MET A 1 -12.94 -15.56 -7.39
CA MET A 1 -12.27 -14.24 -7.41
C MET A 1 -11.64 -14.05 -6.04
N THR A 2 -10.32 -14.13 -5.96
CA THR A 2 -9.57 -13.87 -4.73
C THR A 2 -9.09 -12.43 -4.81
N THR A 3 -9.48 -11.59 -3.85
CA THR A 3 -8.97 -10.22 -3.77
C THR A 3 -7.48 -10.28 -3.49
N GLU A 4 -6.65 -10.08 -4.51
CA GLU A 4 -5.20 -10.01 -4.32
C GLU A 4 -4.85 -8.62 -3.79
N TYR A 5 -4.33 -8.59 -2.56
CA TYR A 5 -3.82 -7.39 -1.92
C TYR A 5 -2.31 -7.52 -1.70
N VAL A 6 -1.64 -6.37 -1.63
CA VAL A 6 -0.23 -6.30 -1.20
C VAL A 6 -0.21 -5.73 0.20
N ALA A 7 0.39 -6.44 1.15
CA ALA A 7 0.56 -5.93 2.51
C ALA A 7 1.95 -5.33 2.68
N VAL A 8 2.02 -4.13 3.28
CA VAL A 8 3.27 -3.42 3.56
C VAL A 8 3.23 -2.82 4.97
N PRO A 9 4.38 -2.64 5.63
CA PRO A 9 4.42 -2.01 6.95
C PRO A 9 4.13 -0.50 6.87
N ALA A 10 3.50 0.02 7.91
CA ALA A 10 3.12 1.43 8.04
C ALA A 10 4.31 2.42 8.08
N SER A 11 5.52 1.91 8.28
CA SER A 11 6.75 2.70 8.28
C SER A 11 7.32 2.95 6.88
N TRP A 12 6.69 2.43 5.82
CA TRP A 12 7.21 2.58 4.46
C TRP A 12 6.85 3.90 3.82
N THR A 13 7.71 4.33 2.90
CA THR A 13 7.42 5.43 1.99
C THR A 13 6.70 4.97 0.73
N VAL A 14 6.20 5.93 -0.05
CA VAL A 14 5.63 5.70 -1.38
C VAL A 14 6.63 4.96 -2.28
N ALA A 15 7.89 5.38 -2.31
CA ALA A 15 8.92 4.76 -3.14
C ALA A 15 9.16 3.28 -2.82
N GLN A 16 9.29 2.95 -1.53
CA GLN A 16 9.50 1.58 -1.06
C GLN A 16 8.32 0.69 -1.45
N THR A 17 7.10 1.20 -1.29
CA THR A 17 5.87 0.50 -1.66
C THR A 17 5.80 0.24 -3.16
N LEU A 18 6.04 1.24 -4.00
CA LEU A 18 6.04 1.09 -5.46
C LEU A 18 7.11 0.10 -5.93
N GLN A 19 8.29 0.11 -5.31
CA GLN A 19 9.35 -0.86 -5.60
C GLN A 19 8.89 -2.29 -5.25
N HIS A 20 8.28 -2.49 -4.09
CA HIS A 20 7.77 -3.79 -3.67
C HIS A 20 6.66 -4.30 -4.60
N ILE A 21 5.69 -3.44 -4.95
CA ILE A 21 4.64 -3.77 -5.92
C ILE A 21 5.25 -4.25 -7.24
N ARG A 22 6.26 -3.55 -7.78
CA ARG A 22 6.93 -3.99 -9.03
C ARG A 22 7.61 -5.35 -8.92
N GLN A 23 8.10 -5.72 -7.74
CA GLN A 23 8.69 -7.05 -7.50
C GLN A 23 7.63 -8.14 -7.43
N VAL A 24 6.45 -7.83 -6.87
CA VAL A 24 5.34 -8.77 -6.66
C VAL A 24 4.44 -8.90 -7.90
N GLU A 25 4.22 -7.81 -8.66
CA GLU A 25 3.34 -7.77 -9.84
C GLU A 25 3.87 -8.55 -11.04
N ARG A 26 5.12 -9.05 -11.00
CA ARG A 26 5.64 -9.92 -12.06
C ARG A 26 4.84 -11.22 -12.23
N THR A 27 3.93 -11.53 -11.32
CA THR A 27 3.10 -12.74 -11.32
C THR A 27 1.59 -12.49 -11.30
N ARG A 28 1.11 -11.23 -11.38
CA ARG A 28 -0.29 -10.87 -11.11
C ARG A 28 -0.83 -9.84 -12.11
N GLU A 29 -2.06 -10.02 -12.57
CA GLU A 29 -2.67 -9.17 -13.61
C GLU A 29 -3.18 -7.82 -13.07
N THR A 30 -3.54 -7.69 -11.79
CA THR A 30 -3.95 -6.38 -11.21
C THR A 30 -3.90 -6.31 -9.68
N VAL A 31 -3.08 -5.40 -9.12
CA VAL A 31 -3.17 -4.99 -7.70
C VAL A 31 -4.13 -3.81 -7.51
N TYR A 32 -5.21 -4.05 -6.76
CA TYR A 32 -6.25 -3.05 -6.49
C TYR A 32 -6.10 -2.34 -5.14
N ALA A 33 -5.47 -2.98 -4.15
CA ALA A 33 -5.40 -2.48 -2.78
C ALA A 33 -4.07 -2.82 -2.11
N ILE A 34 -3.49 -1.82 -1.45
CA ILE A 34 -2.32 -1.95 -0.59
C ILE A 34 -2.79 -1.88 0.86
N TYR A 35 -2.55 -2.93 1.63
CA TYR A 35 -2.91 -3.02 3.04
C TYR A 35 -1.72 -2.55 3.86
N VAL A 36 -1.91 -1.48 4.62
CA VAL A 36 -0.88 -0.91 5.47
C VAL A 36 -1.04 -1.50 6.86
N LEU A 37 -0.05 -2.28 7.29
CA LEU A 37 -0.10 -3.00 8.56
C LEU A 37 0.79 -2.34 9.60
N ASP A 38 0.34 -2.39 10.84
CA ASP A 38 1.20 -2.09 11.98
C ASP A 38 2.35 -3.12 12.06
N PRO A 39 3.62 -2.69 12.09
CA PRO A 39 4.74 -3.62 12.06
C PRO A 39 4.76 -4.60 13.25
N ALA A 40 4.31 -4.17 14.44
CA ALA A 40 4.40 -4.96 15.66
C ALA A 40 3.22 -5.93 15.84
N SER A 41 1.99 -5.44 15.64
CA SER A 41 0.75 -6.17 15.88
C SER A 41 0.18 -6.83 14.62
N GLN A 42 0.71 -6.51 13.44
CA GLN A 42 0.19 -6.94 12.13
C GLN A 42 -1.27 -6.51 11.88
N GLN A 43 -1.81 -5.58 12.67
CA GLN A 43 -3.16 -5.07 12.50
C GLN A 43 -3.24 -4.15 11.29
N LEU A 44 -4.34 -4.22 10.55
CA LEU A 44 -4.63 -3.33 9.44
C LEU A 44 -4.84 -1.91 9.95
N GLN A 45 -3.95 -1.00 9.57
CA GLN A 45 -4.02 0.42 9.90
C GLN A 45 -4.83 1.18 8.83
N GLN A 46 -4.53 0.95 7.55
CA GLN A 46 -5.20 1.61 6.41
C GLN A 46 -5.16 0.78 5.13
N VAL A 47 -6.00 1.18 4.17
CA VAL A 47 -5.97 0.68 2.79
C VAL A 47 -5.66 1.84 1.84
N VAL A 48 -4.62 1.66 1.02
CA VAL A 48 -4.21 2.62 -0.01
C VAL A 48 -4.52 2.04 -1.39
N THR A 49 -5.12 2.84 -2.26
CA THR A 49 -5.34 2.43 -3.65
C THR A 49 -4.11 2.75 -4.50
N MET A 50 -3.88 1.98 -5.56
CA MET A 50 -2.77 2.24 -6.48
C MET A 50 -2.81 3.67 -7.05
N ARG A 51 -4.00 4.18 -7.37
CA ARG A 51 -4.20 5.55 -7.85
C ARG A 51 -3.68 6.61 -6.87
N ARG A 52 -3.89 6.42 -5.56
CA ARG A 52 -3.37 7.34 -4.54
C ARG A 52 -1.86 7.24 -4.41
N LEU A 53 -1.36 6.01 -4.39
CA LEU A 53 0.07 5.74 -4.25
C LEU A 53 0.89 6.39 -5.37
N ILE A 54 0.44 6.31 -6.63
CA ILE A 54 1.17 6.89 -7.77
C ILE A 54 1.13 8.43 -7.82
N THR A 55 0.22 9.07 -7.05
CA THR A 55 0.14 10.53 -6.96
C THR A 55 0.95 11.11 -5.80
N GLY A 56 1.40 10.27 -4.86
CA GLY A 56 2.25 10.69 -3.74
C GLY A 56 3.69 10.93 -4.15
N LEU A 57 4.38 11.79 -3.41
CA LEU A 57 5.81 12.01 -3.55
C LEU A 57 6.59 10.80 -3.01
N PRO A 58 7.73 10.43 -3.61
CA PRO A 58 8.52 9.25 -3.23
C PRO A 58 8.87 9.13 -1.74
N GLU A 59 9.13 10.27 -1.10
CA GLU A 59 9.54 10.44 0.30
C GLU A 59 8.38 10.50 1.30
N GLU A 60 7.14 10.69 0.84
CA GLU A 60 5.98 10.71 1.73
C GLU A 60 5.76 9.34 2.38
N SER A 61 5.27 9.36 3.63
CA SER A 61 4.84 8.14 4.29
C SER A 61 3.63 7.54 3.57
N ILE A 62 3.55 6.22 3.52
CA ILE A 62 2.35 5.56 2.98
C ILE A 62 1.09 5.91 3.78
N LEU A 63 1.23 6.26 5.06
CA LEU A 63 0.12 6.72 5.89
C LEU A 63 -0.37 8.13 5.51
N ASP A 64 0.50 8.99 4.97
CA ASP A 64 0.14 10.36 4.60
C ASP A 64 -0.69 10.39 3.31
N VAL A 65 -0.40 9.48 2.39
CA VAL A 65 -1.17 9.29 1.14
C VAL A 65 -2.42 8.44 1.35
N ALA A 66 -2.56 7.79 2.51
CA ALA A 66 -3.74 7.03 2.87
C ALA A 66 -4.93 7.97 3.09
N GLN A 67 -6.05 7.65 2.46
CA GLN A 67 -7.25 8.44 2.64
C GLN A 67 -7.86 8.10 4.01
N LYS A 68 -8.04 9.09 4.89
CA LYS A 68 -8.80 8.93 6.13
C LYS A 68 -10.17 8.35 5.80
N TRP A 69 -10.43 7.11 6.22
CA TRP A 69 -11.70 6.42 5.98
C TRP A 69 -12.83 7.30 6.54
N ARG A 70 -13.62 7.91 5.64
CA ARG A 70 -14.91 8.51 6.00
C ARG A 70 -15.90 7.37 5.82
N GLY A 71 -16.43 6.89 6.94
CA GLY A 71 -17.27 5.70 7.00
C GLY A 71 -18.49 5.74 6.11
#